data_AF-A0A959HCK4-F1
#
_entry.id   AF-A0A959HCK4-F1
#
_cell.length_a   1.000
_cell.length_b   1.000
_cell.length_c   1.000
_cell.angle_alpha   90.00
_cell.angle_beta   90.00
_cell.angle_gamma   90.00
#
_symmetry.space_group_name_H-M   'P 1'
#
loop_
_entity.id
_entity.type
_entity.pdbx_description
1 polymer ?
#
loop_
_entity_poly.entity_id
_entity_poly.type
_entity_poly.pdbx_seq_one_letter_code
_entity_poly.pdbx_strand_id
1 'polypeptide(L)'
;YENVMEKFRWGNFDKYHMFVDRSYAPSVQSHQLTMRRAALQMLQEGKRQEAIDIIDKYFEAFPDMNFPYDYRAYYMISVYIQADAYDKAKPHMEILANRLANHLRFYNSIDVDVLESSFETDYLLAMRTKDDIIRDARQNGDTEFVEKLEALFQPFNLEGPENIPPPPSN
;
A
#
# COMPACT_ATOMS: atom_id res chain seq x y z
N TYR A 1 -22.30 -6.14 -0.41
CA TYR A 1 -21.65 -7.39 -0.83
C TYR A 1 -22.01 -7.73 -2.27
N GLU A 2 -23.23 -8.20 -2.56
CA GLU A 2 -23.70 -8.62 -3.91
C GLU A 2 -23.36 -7.63 -5.05
N ASN A 3 -23.53 -6.33 -4.83
CA ASN A 3 -23.21 -5.32 -5.84
C ASN A 3 -21.74 -5.33 -6.28
N VAL A 4 -20.80 -5.57 -5.36
CA VAL A 4 -19.36 -5.58 -5.60
C VAL A 4 -18.92 -6.89 -6.28
N MET A 5 -19.49 -7.99 -5.81
CA MET A 5 -19.07 -9.34 -6.21
C MET A 5 -19.68 -9.76 -7.55
N GLU A 6 -20.95 -9.41 -7.80
CA GLU A 6 -21.71 -10.02 -8.90
C GLU A 6 -22.13 -9.01 -9.97
N LYS A 7 -22.58 -7.81 -9.55
CA LYS A 7 -23.24 -6.85 -10.44
C LYS A 7 -22.27 -5.89 -11.12
N PHE A 8 -21.23 -5.45 -10.43
CA PHE A 8 -20.30 -4.46 -10.98
C PHE A 8 -19.32 -5.08 -11.99
N ARG A 9 -18.94 -4.31 -13.01
CA ARG A 9 -17.94 -4.70 -14.02
C ARG A 9 -16.73 -3.79 -13.90
N TRP A 10 -15.61 -4.37 -13.46
CA TRP A 10 -14.36 -3.67 -13.16
C TRP A 10 -13.46 -3.43 -14.39
N GLY A 11 -14.05 -3.26 -15.58
CA GLY A 11 -13.29 -2.81 -16.76
C GLY A 11 -12.23 -3.76 -17.32
N ASN A 12 -12.14 -5.03 -16.87
CA ASN A 12 -11.11 -6.01 -17.28
C ASN A 12 -9.66 -5.53 -17.04
N PHE A 13 -9.42 -4.73 -16.00
CA PHE A 13 -8.07 -4.28 -15.64
C PHE A 13 -7.12 -5.44 -15.29
N ASP A 14 -7.64 -6.63 -14.98
CA ASP A 14 -6.91 -7.87 -14.72
C ASP A 14 -6.31 -8.52 -15.98
N LYS A 15 -6.84 -8.22 -17.18
CA LYS A 15 -6.52 -8.98 -18.42
C LYS A 15 -5.57 -8.28 -19.37
N TYR A 16 -5.48 -6.95 -19.31
CA TYR A 16 -4.72 -6.15 -20.27
C TYR A 16 -3.95 -5.05 -19.55
N HIS A 17 -2.70 -4.82 -19.96
CA HIS A 17 -1.95 -3.65 -19.54
C HIS A 17 -2.58 -2.42 -20.21
N MET A 18 -3.23 -1.56 -19.43
CA MET A 18 -4.02 -0.45 -19.94
C MET A 18 -3.55 0.88 -19.36
N PHE A 19 -3.49 1.90 -20.20
CA PHE A 19 -3.38 3.26 -19.72
C PHE A 19 -4.73 3.70 -19.15
N VAL A 20 -4.85 3.72 -17.83
CA VAL A 20 -6.04 4.26 -17.16
C VAL A 20 -5.92 5.78 -17.13
N ASP A 21 -6.71 6.45 -17.96
CA ASP A 21 -6.69 7.90 -18.07
C ASP A 21 -6.98 8.57 -16.71
N ARG A 22 -6.20 9.61 -16.37
CA ARG A 22 -6.29 10.33 -15.09
C ARG A 22 -7.69 10.88 -14.82
N SER A 23 -8.49 11.15 -15.85
CA SER A 23 -9.89 11.59 -15.72
C SER A 23 -10.78 10.58 -15.00
N TYR A 24 -10.46 9.29 -15.02
CA TYR A 24 -11.20 8.26 -14.30
C TYR A 24 -10.75 8.09 -12.84
N ALA A 25 -9.63 8.70 -12.44
CA ALA A 25 -9.06 8.55 -11.10
C ALA A 25 -10.05 8.87 -9.96
N PRO A 26 -10.89 9.92 -10.02
CA PRO A 26 -11.87 10.18 -8.96
C PRO A 26 -12.92 9.07 -8.84
N SER A 27 -13.37 8.52 -9.97
CA SER A 27 -14.33 7.43 -10.00
C SER A 27 -13.72 6.14 -9.44
N VAL A 28 -12.50 5.79 -9.85
CA VAL A 28 -11.77 4.62 -9.33
C VAL A 28 -11.58 4.74 -7.82
N GLN A 29 -11.09 5.87 -7.33
CA GLN A 29 -10.88 6.11 -5.90
C GLN A 29 -12.17 5.95 -5.09
N SER A 30 -13.30 6.40 -5.63
CA SER A 30 -14.60 6.24 -4.97
C SER A 30 -15.00 4.77 -4.81
N HIS A 31 -14.73 3.95 -5.82
CA HIS A 31 -14.99 2.51 -5.74
C HIS A 31 -14.05 1.82 -4.74
N GLN A 32 -12.75 2.11 -4.81
CA GLN A 32 -11.75 1.58 -3.88
C GLN A 32 -12.12 1.90 -2.43
N LEU A 33 -12.48 3.15 -2.14
CA LEU A 33 -12.93 3.58 -0.81
C LEU A 33 -14.20 2.85 -0.36
N THR A 34 -15.15 2.63 -1.28
CA THR A 34 -16.39 1.91 -0.99
C THR A 34 -16.13 0.45 -0.64
N MET A 35 -15.26 -0.24 -1.39
CA MET A 35 -14.85 -1.61 -1.09
C MET A 35 -14.17 -1.71 0.27
N ARG A 36 -13.24 -0.79 0.58
CA ARG A 36 -12.59 -0.72 1.89
C ARG A 36 -13.59 -0.57 3.04
N ARG A 37 -14.51 0.40 2.93
CA ARG A 37 -15.53 0.64 3.95
C ARG A 37 -16.41 -0.58 4.17
N ALA A 38 -16.81 -1.26 3.09
CA ALA A 38 -17.59 -2.48 3.18
C ALA A 38 -16.82 -3.60 3.90
N ALA A 39 -15.55 -3.82 3.56
CA ALA A 39 -14.75 -4.86 4.18
C ALA A 39 -14.48 -4.58 5.67
N LEU A 40 -14.21 -3.32 6.04
CA LEU A 40 -14.07 -2.92 7.44
C LEU A 40 -15.37 -3.13 8.24
N GLN A 41 -16.51 -2.77 7.66
CA GLN A 41 -17.82 -3.03 8.29
C GLN A 41 -18.05 -4.54 8.49
N MET A 42 -17.69 -5.36 7.51
CA MET A 42 -17.78 -6.83 7.62
C MET A 42 -16.90 -7.37 8.75
N LEU A 43 -15.68 -6.85 8.92
CA LEU A 43 -14.84 -7.20 10.07
C LEU A 43 -15.50 -6.85 11.40
N GLN A 44 -16.09 -5.66 11.51
CA GLN A 44 -16.82 -5.25 12.72
C GLN A 44 -18.03 -6.14 13.04
N GLU A 45 -18.68 -6.66 12.00
CA GLU A 45 -19.79 -7.62 12.12
C GLU A 45 -19.33 -9.08 12.35
N GLY A 46 -18.02 -9.34 12.43
CA GLY A 46 -17.45 -10.68 12.56
C GLY A 46 -17.46 -11.51 11.27
N LYS A 47 -17.84 -10.91 10.13
CA LYS A 47 -17.93 -11.55 8.82
C LYS A 47 -16.58 -11.55 8.10
N ARG A 48 -15.60 -12.21 8.73
CA ARG A 48 -14.19 -12.21 8.27
C ARG A 48 -14.03 -12.72 6.83
N GLN A 49 -14.71 -13.81 6.48
CA GLN A 49 -14.62 -14.36 5.13
C GLN A 49 -15.15 -13.39 4.06
N GLU A 50 -16.29 -12.74 4.33
CA GLU A 50 -16.83 -11.74 3.39
C GLU A 50 -15.90 -10.53 3.24
N ALA A 51 -15.23 -10.11 4.33
CA ALA A 51 -14.23 -9.05 4.26
C ALA A 51 -13.05 -9.47 3.37
N ILE A 52 -12.55 -10.69 3.54
CA ILE A 52 -11.49 -11.28 2.70
C ILE A 52 -11.93 -11.30 1.23
N ASP A 53 -13.14 -11.76 0.93
CA ASP A 53 -13.65 -11.88 -0.44
C ASP A 53 -13.77 -10.50 -1.14
N ILE A 54 -14.14 -9.45 -0.40
CA ILE A 54 -14.16 -8.08 -0.91
C ILE A 54 -12.75 -7.59 -1.26
N ILE A 55 -11.75 -7.92 -0.44
CA ILE A 55 -10.37 -7.51 -0.69
C ILE A 55 -9.72 -8.35 -1.81
N ASP A 56 -10.04 -9.63 -1.92
CA ASP A 56 -9.67 -10.45 -3.08
C ASP A 56 -10.19 -9.78 -4.36
N LYS A 57 -11.46 -9.34 -4.35
CA LYS A 57 -12.04 -8.65 -5.50
C LYS A 57 -11.38 -7.32 -5.79
N TYR A 58 -10.94 -6.59 -4.75
CA TYR A 58 -10.21 -5.34 -4.91
C TYR A 58 -8.91 -5.56 -5.68
N PHE A 59 -8.10 -6.53 -5.27
CA PHE A 59 -6.80 -6.75 -5.90
C PHE A 59 -6.90 -7.40 -7.29
N GLU A 60 -7.96 -8.17 -7.55
CA GLU A 60 -8.31 -8.62 -8.90
C GLU A 60 -8.70 -7.42 -9.79
N ALA A 61 -9.58 -6.54 -9.30
CA ALA A 61 -10.09 -5.39 -10.06
C ALA A 61 -9.05 -4.28 -10.26
N PHE A 62 -8.10 -4.13 -9.35
CA PHE A 62 -7.10 -3.06 -9.34
C PHE A 62 -5.68 -3.63 -9.20
N PRO A 63 -5.19 -4.39 -10.19
CA PRO A 63 -3.88 -5.01 -10.10
C PRO A 63 -2.75 -3.97 -10.19
N ASP A 64 -1.64 -4.22 -9.50
CA ASP A 64 -0.45 -3.34 -9.44
C ASP A 64 0.07 -2.90 -10.83
N MET A 65 -0.10 -3.74 -11.86
CA MET A 65 0.33 -3.41 -13.22
C MET A 65 -0.37 -2.18 -13.81
N ASN A 66 -1.64 -1.96 -13.46
CA ASN A 66 -2.46 -0.85 -13.96
C ASN A 66 -2.71 0.21 -12.88
N PHE A 67 -2.66 -0.20 -11.61
CA PHE A 67 -2.84 0.66 -10.44
C PHE A 67 -1.65 0.44 -9.50
N PRO A 68 -0.47 1.03 -9.80
CA PRO A 68 0.74 0.80 -9.03
C PRO A 68 0.51 1.04 -7.55
N TYR A 69 0.98 0.10 -6.73
CA TYR A 69 0.78 0.18 -5.29
C TYR A 69 1.55 1.35 -4.70
N ASP A 70 0.87 2.04 -3.80
CA ASP A 70 1.44 3.02 -2.90
C ASP A 70 0.93 2.76 -1.48
N TYR A 71 1.13 3.72 -0.57
CA TYR A 71 0.67 3.63 0.81
C TYR A 71 -0.83 3.28 0.96
N ARG A 72 -1.66 3.55 -0.06
CA ARG A 72 -3.10 3.24 -0.03
C ARG A 72 -3.37 1.75 -0.20
N ALA A 73 -2.50 1.01 -0.86
CA ALA A 73 -2.62 -0.45 -0.96
C ALA A 73 -2.55 -1.10 0.44
N TYR A 74 -1.73 -0.55 1.34
CA TYR A 74 -1.63 -1.02 2.73
C TYR A 74 -2.98 -0.97 3.45
N TYR A 75 -3.85 -0.01 3.14
CA TYR A 75 -5.18 0.05 3.73
C TYR A 75 -6.07 -1.14 3.39
N MET A 76 -5.83 -1.80 2.26
CA MET A 76 -6.53 -3.01 1.86
C MET A 76 -5.84 -4.25 2.44
N ILE A 77 -4.51 -4.28 2.39
CA ILE A 77 -3.70 -5.34 2.99
C ILE A 77 -4.01 -5.49 4.49
N SER A 78 -4.13 -4.38 5.22
CA SER A 78 -4.44 -4.40 6.66
C SER A 78 -5.79 -5.01 6.98
N VAL A 79 -6.72 -5.10 6.02
CA VAL A 79 -7.99 -5.84 6.20
C VAL A 79 -7.73 -7.35 6.22
N TYR A 80 -6.88 -7.89 5.34
CA TYR A 80 -6.47 -9.29 5.42
C TYR A 80 -5.82 -9.62 6.77
N ILE A 81 -4.92 -8.74 7.23
CA ILE A 81 -4.23 -8.93 8.51
C ILE A 81 -5.24 -8.95 9.67
N GLN A 82 -6.18 -8.00 9.71
CA GLN A 82 -7.25 -7.96 10.72
C GLN A 82 -8.24 -9.13 10.62
N ALA A 83 -8.33 -9.79 9.46
CA ALA A 83 -9.14 -10.98 9.24
C ALA A 83 -8.42 -12.29 9.60
N ASP A 84 -7.18 -12.21 10.11
CA ASP A 84 -6.27 -13.35 10.32
C ASP A 84 -5.91 -14.12 9.02
N ALA A 85 -5.91 -13.42 7.88
CA ALA A 85 -5.58 -13.97 6.54
C ALA A 85 -4.20 -13.50 6.06
N TYR A 86 -3.17 -13.73 6.87
CA TYR A 86 -1.81 -13.25 6.59
C TYR A 86 -1.19 -13.87 5.32
N ASP A 87 -1.55 -15.12 5.01
CA ASP A 87 -1.16 -15.82 3.78
C ASP A 87 -1.59 -15.06 2.51
N LYS A 88 -2.77 -14.42 2.54
CA LYS A 88 -3.25 -13.55 1.47
C LYS A 88 -2.63 -12.15 1.52
N ALA A 89 -2.30 -11.65 2.71
CA ALA A 89 -1.65 -10.35 2.87
C ALA A 89 -0.21 -10.33 2.32
N LYS A 90 0.58 -11.37 2.62
CA LYS A 90 2.03 -11.41 2.36
C LYS A 90 2.41 -11.12 0.90
N PRO A 91 1.81 -11.75 -0.13
CA PRO A 91 2.14 -11.45 -1.52
C PRO A 91 1.96 -9.97 -1.89
N HIS A 92 0.90 -9.33 -1.37
CA HIS A 92 0.67 -7.91 -1.60
C HIS A 92 1.61 -7.01 -0.79
N MET A 93 2.01 -7.43 0.41
CA MET A 93 3.06 -6.76 1.20
C MET A 93 4.39 -6.78 0.47
N GLU A 94 4.75 -7.89 -0.20
CA GLU A 94 5.98 -7.97 -0.99
C GLU A 94 5.98 -7.00 -2.18
N ILE A 95 4.88 -6.94 -2.93
CA ILE A 95 4.73 -5.98 -4.03
C ILE A 95 4.84 -4.55 -3.49
N LEU A 96 4.10 -4.25 -2.43
CA LEU A 96 4.10 -2.91 -1.83
C LEU A 96 5.48 -2.52 -1.31
N ALA A 97 6.20 -3.43 -0.64
CA ALA A 97 7.53 -3.15 -0.12
C ALA A 97 8.52 -2.76 -1.23
N ASN A 98 8.50 -3.47 -2.36
CA ASN A 98 9.33 -3.12 -3.52
C ASN A 98 8.94 -1.76 -4.12
N ARG A 99 7.64 -1.45 -4.22
CA ARG A 99 7.16 -0.14 -4.70
C ARG A 99 7.60 0.99 -3.77
N LEU A 100 7.46 0.80 -2.45
CA LEU A 100 7.93 1.75 -1.44
C LEU A 100 9.43 1.98 -1.53
N ALA A 101 10.25 0.93 -1.67
CA ALA A 101 11.70 1.07 -1.81
C ALA A 101 12.08 1.90 -3.05
N ASN A 102 11.34 1.74 -4.16
CA ASN A 102 11.53 2.57 -5.36
C ASN A 102 11.14 4.03 -5.13
N HIS A 103 10.01 4.29 -4.47
CA HIS A 103 9.60 5.66 -4.10
C HIS A 103 10.61 6.32 -3.16
N LEU A 104 11.05 5.63 -2.11
CA LEU A 104 12.05 6.15 -1.17
C LEU A 104 13.39 6.42 -1.87
N ARG A 105 13.80 5.57 -2.81
CA ARG A 105 14.99 5.82 -3.64
C ARG A 105 14.84 7.07 -4.51
N PHE A 106 13.65 7.29 -5.09
CA PHE A 106 13.36 8.50 -5.84
C PHE A 106 13.40 9.74 -4.95
N TYR A 107 12.73 9.71 -3.79
CA TYR A 107 12.73 10.82 -2.84
C TYR A 107 14.13 11.17 -2.33
N ASN A 108 14.99 10.18 -2.09
CA ASN A 108 16.38 10.40 -1.71
C ASN A 108 17.27 10.89 -2.86
N SER A 109 16.80 10.84 -4.11
CA SER A 109 17.56 11.27 -5.29
C SER A 109 17.26 12.69 -5.76
N ILE A 110 16.17 13.28 -5.27
CA ILE A 110 15.76 14.64 -5.60
C ILE A 110 16.31 15.64 -4.57
N ASP A 111 16.34 16.92 -4.96
CA ASP A 111 16.75 18.00 -4.08
C ASP A 111 15.82 18.11 -2.85
N VAL A 112 16.39 18.44 -1.69
CA VAL A 112 15.66 18.54 -0.43
C VAL A 112 14.55 19.59 -0.49
N ASP A 113 14.77 20.72 -1.18
CA ASP A 113 13.77 21.77 -1.33
C ASP A 113 12.58 21.28 -2.19
N VAL A 114 12.85 20.42 -3.17
CA VAL A 114 11.81 19.80 -4.01
C VAL A 114 11.04 18.74 -3.24
N LEU A 115 11.74 17.94 -2.43
CA LEU A 115 11.12 16.97 -1.54
C LEU A 115 10.16 17.68 -0.57
N GLU A 116 10.64 18.70 0.14
CA GLU A 116 9.85 19.43 1.14
C GLU A 116 8.66 20.18 0.51
N SER A 117 8.86 20.84 -0.63
CA SER A 117 7.79 21.63 -1.26
C SER A 117 6.73 20.80 -1.97
N SER A 118 7.07 19.60 -2.46
CA SER A 118 6.22 18.87 -3.42
C SER A 118 5.89 17.43 -3.02
N PHE A 119 6.71 16.78 -2.20
CA PHE A 119 6.60 15.34 -1.94
C PHE A 119 6.67 14.96 -0.45
N GLU A 120 6.75 15.93 0.47
CA GLU A 120 6.92 15.69 1.90
C GLU A 120 5.87 14.71 2.45
N THR A 121 4.60 14.95 2.12
CA THR A 121 3.50 14.10 2.58
C THR A 121 3.63 12.66 2.04
N ASP A 122 3.98 12.50 0.77
CA ASP A 122 4.10 11.18 0.15
C ASP A 122 5.32 10.42 0.69
N TYR A 123 6.42 11.12 0.97
CA TYR A 123 7.61 10.56 1.62
C TYR A 123 7.28 10.07 3.03
N LEU A 124 6.62 10.90 3.85
CA LEU A 124 6.23 10.52 5.22
C LEU A 124 5.26 9.34 5.24
N LEU A 125 4.31 9.30 4.30
CA LEU A 125 3.39 8.16 4.15
C LEU A 125 4.14 6.91 3.70
N ALA A 126 5.11 7.01 2.80
CA ALA A 126 5.94 5.89 2.38
C ALA A 126 6.78 5.33 3.54
N MET A 127 7.42 6.21 4.31
CA MET A 127 8.19 5.85 5.51
C MET A 127 7.33 5.21 6.59
N ARG A 128 6.14 5.74 6.86
CA ARG A 128 5.20 5.13 7.79
C ARG A 128 4.76 3.74 7.31
N THR A 129 4.43 3.61 6.03
CA THR A 129 3.95 2.33 5.48
C THR A 129 5.05 1.27 5.50
N LYS A 130 6.31 1.67 5.26
CA LYS A 130 7.49 0.83 5.42
C LYS A 130 7.53 0.17 6.82
N ASP A 131 7.39 1.00 7.86
CA ASP A 131 7.43 0.55 9.25
C ASP A 131 6.19 -0.30 9.61
N ASP A 132 5.02 0.07 9.07
CA ASP A 132 3.78 -0.68 9.25
C ASP A 132 3.88 -2.13 8.70
N ILE A 133 4.45 -2.31 7.49
CA ILE A 133 4.64 -3.65 6.89
C ILE A 133 5.59 -4.51 7.74
N ILE A 134 6.71 -3.93 8.21
CA ILE A 134 7.66 -4.65 9.08
C ILE A 134 6.99 -5.06 10.39
N ARG A 135 6.25 -4.13 11.02
CA ARG A 135 5.53 -4.41 12.26
C ARG A 135 4.54 -5.56 12.07
N ASP A 136 3.75 -5.52 11.01
CA ASP A 136 2.69 -6.50 10.81
C ASP A 136 3.27 -7.88 10.48
N ALA A 137 4.35 -7.96 9.69
CA ALA A 137 5.08 -9.21 9.46
C ALA A 137 5.63 -9.80 10.77
N ARG A 138 6.19 -8.95 11.65
CA ARG A 138 6.69 -9.35 12.96
C ARG A 138 5.57 -9.84 13.89
N GLN A 139 4.43 -9.15 13.91
CA GLN A 139 3.25 -9.54 14.70
C GLN A 139 2.66 -10.88 14.25
N ASN A 140 2.83 -11.24 12.97
CA ASN A 140 2.41 -12.53 12.42
C ASN A 140 3.52 -13.62 12.51
N GLY A 141 4.66 -13.32 13.16
CA GLY A 141 5.73 -14.29 13.39
C GLY A 141 6.56 -14.64 12.13
N ASP A 142 6.47 -13.86 11.06
CA ASP A 142 7.16 -14.12 9.80
C ASP A 142 8.59 -13.54 9.81
N THR A 143 9.48 -14.20 10.54
CA THR A 143 10.85 -13.72 10.76
C THR A 143 11.65 -13.61 9.47
N GLU A 144 11.49 -14.56 8.55
CA GLU A 144 12.17 -14.53 7.23
C GLU A 144 11.75 -13.29 6.44
N PHE A 145 10.46 -12.96 6.43
CA PHE A 145 10.01 -11.77 5.72
C PHE A 145 10.45 -10.48 6.40
N VAL A 146 10.48 -10.44 7.74
CA VAL A 146 11.04 -9.29 8.48
C VAL A 146 12.49 -9.03 8.08
N GLU A 147 13.35 -10.06 8.06
CA GLU A 147 14.75 -9.92 7.65
C GLU A 147 14.88 -9.40 6.21
N LYS A 148 14.05 -9.92 5.28
CA LYS A 148 14.00 -9.44 3.90
C LYS A 148 13.59 -7.97 3.80
N LEU A 149 12.60 -7.53 4.58
CA LEU A 149 12.13 -6.15 4.61
C LEU A 149 13.18 -5.22 5.22
N GLU A 150 13.79 -5.60 6.33
CA GLU A 150 14.85 -4.82 6.99
C GLU A 150 16.05 -4.64 6.06
N ALA A 151 16.47 -5.70 5.35
CA ALA A 151 17.52 -5.62 4.34
C ALA A 151 17.15 -4.70 3.16
N LEU A 152 15.91 -4.81 2.65
CA LEU A 152 15.40 -3.96 1.58
C LEU A 152 15.40 -2.48 1.97
N PHE A 153 15.06 -2.19 3.22
CA PHE A 153 14.85 -0.84 3.72
C PHE A 153 16.03 -0.23 4.47
N GLN A 154 17.10 -0.99 4.68
CA GLN A 154 18.32 -0.53 5.35
C GLN A 154 18.85 0.82 4.82
N PRO A 155 18.87 1.09 3.49
CA PRO A 155 19.36 2.37 2.97
C PRO A 155 18.47 3.58 3.32
N PHE A 156 17.27 3.35 3.84
CA PHE A 156 16.28 4.39 4.16
C PHE A 156 15.98 4.45 5.66
N ASN A 157 16.75 3.76 6.50
CA ASN A 157 16.62 3.89 7.94
C ASN A 157 17.24 5.21 8.39
N LEU A 158 16.48 5.98 9.17
CA LEU A 158 16.97 7.19 9.82
C LEU A 158 17.85 6.79 11.00
N GLU A 159 19.03 6.22 10.75
CA GLU A 159 20.05 6.06 11.78
C GLU A 159 20.78 7.40 11.97
N GLY A 160 20.27 8.21 12.89
CA GLY A 160 21.00 9.31 13.54
C GLY A 160 20.85 10.72 12.94
N PRO A 161 20.98 11.78 13.76
CA PRO A 161 20.78 13.18 13.38
C PRO A 161 21.85 13.77 12.44
N GLU A 162 22.71 12.95 11.82
CA GLU A 162 23.80 13.42 10.97
C GLU A 162 23.40 13.61 9.49
N ASN A 163 22.21 13.15 9.08
CA ASN A 163 21.76 13.25 7.68
C ASN A 163 20.62 14.27 7.44
N ILE A 164 20.36 15.15 8.40
CA ILE A 164 19.59 16.36 8.12
C ILE A 164 20.61 17.38 7.57
N PRO A 165 20.53 17.79 6.29
CA PRO A 165 21.41 18.84 5.79
C PRO A 165 21.28 20.07 6.69
N PRO A 166 22.41 20.69 7.10
CA PRO A 166 22.36 21.81 8.02
C PRO A 166 21.51 22.94 7.41
N PRO A 167 20.71 23.66 8.21
CA PRO A 167 19.89 24.75 7.70
C PRO A 167 20.80 25.78 7.00
N PRO A 168 20.33 26.41 5.90
CA PRO A 168 21.10 27.38 5.16
C PRO A 168 21.57 28.49 6.11
N SER A 169 22.86 28.81 6.05
CA SER A 169 23.45 29.87 6.85
C SER A 169 22.86 31.22 6.38
N ASN A 170 22.20 31.93 7.29
CA ASN A 170 21.72 33.31 7.08
C ASN A 170 22.87 34.28 6.83
#